data_AF-A0A934R4Z7-F1
#
_entry.id   AF-A0A934R4Z7-F1
#
_cell.length_a   1.000
_cell.length_b   1.000
_cell.length_c   1.000
_cell.angle_alpha   90.00
_cell.angle_beta   90.00
_cell.angle_gamma   90.00
#
_symmetry.space_group_name_H-M   'P 1'
#
loop_
_entity.id
_entity.type
_entity.pdbx_description
1 polymer ?
#
loop_
_entity_poly.entity_id
_entity_poly.type
_entity_poly.pdbx_seq_one_letter_code
_entity_poly.pdbx_strand_id
1 'polypeptide(L)'
;MEPIATYSEKRFDGRRVFNLLPDSVLISGSTTFRAEFQCRVPLKGLDQHYDTIWLRNPLFGAGLGLFGVSLLVNVTLISGFHMDWASKPPILTACAGMWGFALSLATLRKVEFVCFRSLAGASGLDLARSGPQKEKLDTFVASLIRQIEESNRNDPAK
;
A
#
# COMPACT_ATOMS: atom_id res chain seq x y z
N MET A 1 -0.38 -28.50 -3.50
CA MET A 1 1.04 -28.16 -3.66
C MET A 1 1.43 -27.34 -2.46
N GLU A 2 2.52 -27.71 -1.78
CA GLU A 2 3.00 -26.96 -0.62
C GLU A 2 3.73 -25.69 -1.07
N PRO A 3 3.49 -24.52 -0.43
CA PRO A 3 4.20 -23.30 -0.76
C PRO A 3 5.66 -23.37 -0.28
N ILE A 4 6.58 -22.92 -1.13
CA ILE A 4 8.02 -22.83 -0.82
C ILE A 4 8.25 -21.77 0.26
N ALA A 5 7.56 -20.64 0.13
CA ALA A 5 7.59 -19.55 1.10
C ALA A 5 6.23 -18.85 1.16
N THR A 6 5.92 -18.30 2.32
CA THR A 6 4.70 -17.50 2.53
C THR A 6 5.05 -16.16 3.17
N TYR A 7 4.48 -15.09 2.63
CA TYR A 7 4.59 -13.74 3.15
C TYR A 7 3.21 -13.12 3.30
N SER A 8 2.93 -12.47 4.44
CA SER A 8 1.68 -11.76 4.68
C SER A 8 1.92 -10.31 5.05
N GLU A 9 1.28 -9.43 4.31
CA GLU A 9 1.27 -8.01 4.58
C GLU A 9 -0.11 -7.56 5.08
N LYS A 10 -0.10 -6.54 5.95
CA LYS A 10 -1.32 -5.88 6.44
C LYS A 10 -1.16 -4.39 6.28
N ARG A 11 -2.05 -3.80 5.48
CA ARG A 11 -2.11 -2.39 5.13
C ARG A 11 -3.42 -1.79 5.60
N PHE A 12 -3.61 -0.50 5.35
CA PHE A 12 -4.86 0.17 5.68
C PHE A 12 -6.01 -0.23 4.72
N ASP A 13 -5.66 -0.53 3.47
CA ASP A 13 -6.58 -0.91 2.39
C ASP A 13 -6.90 -2.41 2.34
N GLY A 14 -6.26 -3.22 3.19
CA GLY A 14 -6.53 -4.65 3.25
C GLY A 14 -5.38 -5.50 3.78
N ARG A 15 -5.55 -6.81 3.61
CA ARG A 15 -4.54 -7.83 3.91
C ARG A 15 -4.26 -8.65 2.66
N ARG A 16 -2.99 -8.93 2.39
CA ARG A 16 -2.57 -9.86 1.33
C ARG A 16 -1.68 -10.95 1.92
N VAL A 17 -1.78 -12.13 1.34
CA VAL A 17 -0.97 -13.30 1.62
C VAL A 17 -0.43 -13.79 0.29
N PHE A 18 0.87 -13.88 0.20
CA PHE A 18 1.61 -14.33 -0.97
C PHE A 18 2.16 -15.71 -0.65
N ASN A 19 1.75 -16.69 -1.44
CA ASN A 19 2.26 -18.05 -1.37
C ASN A 19 3.10 -18.29 -2.63
N LEU A 20 4.41 -18.45 -2.44
CA LEU A 20 5.34 -18.77 -3.52
C LEU A 20 5.23 -20.26 -3.86
N LEU A 21 4.76 -20.56 -5.06
CA LEU A 21 4.72 -21.90 -5.65
C LEU A 21 5.91 -22.05 -6.61
N PRO A 22 6.22 -23.27 -7.10
CA PRO A 22 7.35 -23.50 -8.01
C PRO A 22 7.29 -22.71 -9.33
N ASP A 23 6.09 -22.40 -9.82
CA ASP A 23 5.86 -21.78 -11.14
C ASP A 23 5.15 -20.42 -11.07
N SER A 24 4.61 -20.07 -9.91
CA SER A 24 3.70 -18.94 -9.74
C SER A 24 3.68 -18.41 -8.31
N VAL A 25 3.24 -17.18 -8.14
CA VAL A 25 2.88 -16.61 -6.84
C VAL A 25 1.36 -16.58 -6.74
N LEU A 26 0.81 -17.29 -5.76
CA LEU A 26 -0.60 -17.21 -5.44
C LEU A 26 -0.82 -16.11 -4.41
N ILE A 27 -1.54 -15.07 -4.81
CA ILE A 27 -1.91 -13.92 -4.00
C ILE A 27 -3.34 -14.12 -3.55
N SER A 28 -3.56 -14.17 -2.25
CA SER A 28 -4.89 -14.22 -1.64
C SER A 28 -5.04 -13.06 -0.67
N GLY A 29 -6.18 -12.39 -0.66
CA GLY A 29 -6.35 -11.24 0.20
C GLY A 29 -7.78 -10.83 0.41
N SER A 30 -7.96 -9.86 1.30
CA SER A 30 -9.23 -9.17 1.51
C SER A 30 -9.00 -7.66 1.51
N THR A 31 -9.92 -6.95 0.86
CA THR A 31 -9.93 -5.48 0.81
C THR A 31 -10.72 -4.90 1.99
N THR A 32 -10.66 -3.58 2.20
CA THR A 32 -11.43 -2.86 3.24
C THR A 32 -12.95 -3.17 3.20
N PHE A 33 -13.51 -3.48 2.03
CA PHE A 33 -14.92 -3.86 1.88
C PHE A 33 -15.20 -5.36 1.98
N ARG A 34 -14.26 -6.12 2.56
CA ARG A 34 -14.33 -7.59 2.70
C ARG A 34 -14.47 -8.35 1.38
N ALA A 35 -14.18 -7.72 0.24
CA ALA A 35 -14.06 -8.47 -1.01
C ALA A 35 -12.81 -9.34 -0.92
N GLU A 36 -13.02 -10.65 -0.94
CA GLU A 36 -11.95 -11.64 -1.03
C GLU A 36 -11.53 -11.78 -2.48
N PHE A 37 -10.23 -11.87 -2.72
CA PHE A 37 -9.71 -12.09 -4.05
C PHE A 37 -8.58 -13.10 -4.02
N GLN A 38 -8.44 -13.79 -5.15
CA GLN A 38 -7.35 -14.69 -5.41
C GLN A 38 -6.83 -14.41 -6.81
N CYS A 39 -5.52 -14.15 -6.92
CA CYS A 39 -4.84 -13.91 -8.18
C CYS A 39 -3.60 -14.79 -8.22
N ARG A 40 -3.33 -15.41 -9.36
CA ARG A 40 -2.12 -16.19 -9.59
C ARG A 40 -1.26 -15.45 -10.60
N VAL A 41 -0.05 -15.09 -10.20
CA VAL A 41 0.93 -14.43 -11.07
C VAL A 41 1.97 -15.47 -11.50
N PRO A 42 2.09 -15.79 -12.79
CA PRO A 42 3.13 -16.70 -13.25
C PRO A 42 4.52 -16.08 -13.03
N LEU A 43 5.49 -16.89 -12.60
CA LEU A 43 6.89 -16.46 -12.48
C LEU A 43 7.53 -16.25 -13.85
N LYS A 44 7.09 -17.05 -14.83
CA LYS A 44 7.46 -16.91 -16.22
C LYS A 44 7.07 -15.52 -16.72
N GLY A 45 8.07 -14.77 -17.16
CA GLY A 45 7.88 -13.42 -17.68
C GLY A 45 7.93 -12.30 -16.64
N LEU A 46 8.27 -12.60 -15.38
CA LEU A 46 8.75 -11.59 -14.44
C LEU A 46 10.25 -11.35 -14.65
N ASP A 47 10.64 -10.07 -14.54
CA ASP A 47 12.04 -9.69 -14.42
C ASP A 47 12.54 -10.07 -13.02
N GLN A 48 13.78 -10.53 -12.93
CA GLN A 48 14.44 -10.83 -11.65
C GLN A 48 14.84 -9.56 -10.90
N HIS A 49 15.00 -8.44 -11.62
CA HIS A 49 15.28 -7.15 -11.03
C HIS A 49 13.98 -6.53 -10.51
N TYR A 50 14.06 -5.90 -9.35
CA TYR A 50 12.96 -5.17 -8.75
C TYR A 50 13.37 -3.73 -8.50
N ASP A 51 12.39 -2.85 -8.55
CA ASP A 51 12.54 -1.48 -8.07
C ASP A 51 12.02 -1.38 -6.64
N THR A 52 12.64 -0.50 -5.84
CA THR A 52 12.13 -0.14 -4.52
C THR A 52 11.54 1.26 -4.57
N ILE A 53 10.26 1.39 -4.20
CA ILE A 53 9.58 2.68 -4.11
C ILE A 53 9.03 2.92 -2.70
N TRP A 54 9.02 4.17 -2.26
CA TRP A 54 8.54 4.55 -0.93
C TRP A 54 7.27 5.37 -1.06
N LEU A 55 6.11 4.76 -0.79
CA LEU A 55 4.81 5.38 -0.93
C LEU A 55 4.22 5.76 0.42
N ARG A 56 3.55 6.92 0.47
CA ARG A 56 2.68 7.28 1.59
C ARG A 56 1.27 6.77 1.30
N ASN A 57 0.53 6.47 2.37
CA ASN A 57 -0.89 6.16 2.22
C ASN A 57 -1.62 7.40 1.65
N PRO A 58 -2.48 7.26 0.63
CA PRO A 58 -3.21 8.38 0.04
C PRO A 58 -4.06 9.16 1.06
N LEU A 59 -4.48 8.52 2.16
CA LEU A 59 -5.19 9.18 3.26
C LEU A 59 -4.35 10.25 3.97
N PHE A 60 -3.02 10.21 3.85
CA PHE A 60 -2.17 11.29 4.33
C PHE A 60 -2.50 12.62 3.66
N GLY A 61 -2.64 12.60 2.33
CA GLY A 61 -2.98 13.79 1.55
C GLY A 61 -4.42 14.23 1.81
N ALA A 62 -5.35 13.28 1.92
CA ALA A 62 -6.75 13.57 2.23
C ALA A 62 -6.90 14.22 3.62
N GLY A 63 -6.22 13.71 4.64
CA GLY A 63 -6.22 14.29 5.99
C GLY A 63 -5.66 15.71 6.02
N LEU A 64 -4.58 15.95 5.27
CA LEU A 64 -3.92 17.25 5.23
C LEU A 64 -4.77 18.27 4.47
N GLY A 65 -5.41 17.83 3.39
CA GLY A 65 -6.39 18.61 2.64
C GLY A 65 -7.59 18.99 3.51
N LEU A 66 -8.15 18.03 4.26
CA LEU A 66 -9.26 18.29 5.18
C LEU A 66 -8.87 19.30 6.27
N PHE A 67 -7.67 19.17 6.84
CA PHE A 67 -7.15 20.14 7.80
C PHE A 67 -7.00 21.54 7.19
N GLY A 68 -6.38 21.64 6.01
CA GLY A 68 -6.20 22.91 5.31
C GLY A 68 -7.52 23.60 4.94
N VAL A 69 -8.47 22.85 4.39
CA VAL A 69 -9.82 23.37 4.08
C VAL A 69 -10.53 23.82 5.35
N SER A 70 -10.45 23.05 6.42
CA SER A 70 -11.07 23.40 7.70
C SER A 70 -10.49 24.69 8.30
N LEU A 71 -9.17 24.91 8.16
CA LEU A 71 -8.53 26.17 8.57
C LEU A 71 -9.01 27.34 7.70
N LEU A 72 -9.06 27.16 6.38
CA LEU A 72 -9.51 28.20 5.46
C LEU A 72 -10.96 28.60 5.76
N VAL A 73 -11.85 27.63 5.93
CA VAL A 73 -13.26 27.87 6.27
C VAL A 73 -13.37 28.59 7.61
N ASN A 74 -12.61 28.18 8.64
CA ASN A 74 -12.60 28.86 9.94
C ASN A 74 -12.18 30.33 9.81
N VAL A 75 -11.10 30.61 9.07
CA VAL A 75 -10.63 31.98 8.83
C VAL A 75 -11.70 32.80 8.12
N THR A 76 -12.38 32.24 7.11
CA THR A 76 -13.47 32.92 6.40
C THR A 76 -14.67 33.19 7.32
N LEU A 77 -15.07 32.25 8.18
CA LEU A 77 -16.17 32.43 9.13
C LEU A 77 -15.88 33.54 10.15
N ILE A 78 -14.68 33.53 10.73
CA ILE A 78 -14.30 34.49 11.78
C ILE A 78 -13.99 35.86 11.19
N SER A 79 -13.16 35.93 10.15
CA SER A 79 -12.68 37.21 9.61
C SER A 79 -13.60 37.79 8.54
N GLY A 80 -14.19 36.93 7.71
CA GLY A 80 -15.06 37.35 6.60
C GLY A 80 -16.51 37.57 7.02
N PHE A 81 -17.04 36.68 7.87
CA PHE A 81 -18.43 36.78 8.37
C PHE A 81 -18.53 37.37 9.78
N HIS A 82 -17.41 37.76 10.39
CA HIS A 82 -17.36 38.32 11.75
C HIS A 82 -18.04 37.43 12.81
N MET A 83 -18.03 36.10 12.62
CA MET A 83 -18.56 35.17 13.61
C MET A 83 -17.64 35.10 14.83
N ASP A 84 -18.24 34.99 16.01
CA ASP A 84 -17.50 34.70 17.23
C ASP A 84 -16.79 33.34 17.11
N TRP A 85 -15.54 33.26 17.56
CA TRP A 85 -14.74 32.03 17.56
C TRP A 85 -15.36 30.94 18.43
N ALA A 86 -16.12 31.33 19.46
CA ALA A 86 -16.85 30.41 20.34
C ALA A 86 -18.22 29.98 19.77
N SER A 87 -18.61 30.49 18.60
CA SER A 87 -19.83 30.05 17.95
C SER A 87 -19.71 28.61 17.43
N LYS A 88 -20.85 27.93 17.27
CA LYS A 88 -20.89 26.51 16.88
C LYS A 88 -20.19 26.21 15.54
N PRO A 89 -20.36 27.01 14.46
CA PRO A 89 -19.78 26.66 13.16
C PRO A 89 -18.24 26.60 13.17
N PRO A 90 -17.50 27.62 13.67
CA PRO A 90 -16.04 27.55 13.80
C PRO A 90 -15.56 26.37 14.64
N ILE A 91 -16.22 26.07 15.76
CA ILE A 91 -15.87 24.93 16.61
C ILE A 91 -15.99 23.61 15.84
N LEU A 92 -17.11 23.39 15.14
CA LEU A 92 -17.32 22.17 14.36
C LEU A 92 -16.29 22.01 13.24
N THR A 93 -15.99 23.09 12.52
CA THR A 93 -14.96 23.07 11.47
C THR A 93 -13.58 22.85 12.04
N ALA A 94 -13.25 23.43 13.19
CA ALA A 94 -11.99 23.19 13.87
C ALA A 94 -11.85 21.72 14.31
N CYS A 95 -12.91 21.12 14.86
CA CYS A 95 -12.92 19.69 15.19
C CYS A 95 -12.68 18.83 13.95
N ALA A 96 -13.36 19.11 12.82
CA ALA A 96 -13.13 18.40 11.56
C ALA A 96 -11.68 18.52 11.07
N GLY A 97 -11.09 19.72 11.19
CA GLY A 97 -9.69 19.94 10.88
C GLY A 97 -8.75 19.11 11.76
N MET A 98 -9.01 19.08 13.07
CA MET A 98 -8.22 18.29 14.02
C MET A 98 -8.27 16.78 13.71
N TRP A 99 -9.44 16.27 13.31
CA TRP A 99 -9.55 14.89 12.83
C TRP A 99 -8.76 14.64 11.55
N GLY A 100 -8.81 15.56 10.58
CA GLY A 100 -7.99 15.49 9.37
C GLY A 100 -6.49 15.46 9.68
N PHE A 101 -6.04 16.32 10.59
CA PHE A 101 -4.66 16.37 11.04
C PHE A 101 -4.23 15.07 11.75
N ALA A 102 -5.07 14.56 12.65
CA ALA A 102 -4.83 13.29 13.33
C ALA A 102 -4.74 12.12 12.32
N LEU A 103 -5.59 12.10 11.30
CA LEU A 103 -5.54 11.10 10.23
C LEU A 103 -4.24 11.19 9.42
N SER A 104 -3.78 12.40 9.09
CA SER A 104 -2.47 12.57 8.44
C SER A 104 -1.33 12.08 9.31
N LEU A 105 -1.32 12.38 10.61
CA LEU A 105 -0.27 11.88 11.51
C LEU A 105 -0.28 10.35 11.58
N ALA A 106 -1.46 9.73 11.68
CA ALA A 106 -1.60 8.28 11.71
C ALA A 106 -1.12 7.59 10.41
N THR A 107 -1.13 8.31 9.28
CA THR A 107 -0.77 7.79 7.95
C THR A 107 0.52 8.39 7.38
N LEU A 108 1.29 9.10 8.21
CA LEU A 108 2.51 9.80 7.81
C LEU A 108 3.64 8.87 7.35
N ARG A 109 3.68 7.64 7.90
CA ARG A 109 4.75 6.68 7.67
C ARG A 109 4.76 6.22 6.21
N LYS A 110 5.91 6.37 5.55
CA LYS A 110 6.15 5.78 4.23
C LYS A 110 6.25 4.26 4.36
N VAL A 111 5.65 3.55 3.41
CA VAL A 111 5.75 2.11 3.24
C VAL A 111 6.65 1.84 2.05
N GLU A 112 7.61 0.96 2.23
CA GLU A 112 8.49 0.47 1.18
C GLU A 112 7.73 -0.57 0.35
N PHE A 113 7.82 -0.45 -0.97
CA PHE A 113 7.28 -1.41 -1.93
C PHE A 113 8.41 -1.94 -2.78
N VAL A 114 8.45 -3.26 -2.91
CA VAL A 114 9.29 -3.99 -3.86
C VAL A 114 8.43 -4.31 -5.08
N CYS A 115 8.81 -3.78 -6.23
CA CYS A 115 8.03 -3.85 -7.47
C CYS A 115 8.79 -4.66 -8.52
N PHE A 116 8.26 -5.84 -8.84
CA PHE A 116 8.72 -6.64 -9.97
C PHE A 116 7.96 -6.24 -11.23
N ARG A 117 8.72 -6.01 -12.31
CA ARG A 117 8.15 -5.74 -13.63
C ARG A 117 7.98 -7.05 -14.39
N SER A 118 6.99 -7.08 -15.27
CA SER A 118 6.95 -8.07 -16.34
C SER A 118 8.00 -7.74 -17.40
N LEU A 119 8.38 -8.72 -18.23
CA LEU A 119 9.25 -8.51 -19.39
C LEU A 119 8.68 -7.50 -20.39
N ALA A 120 7.36 -7.27 -20.38
CA ALA A 120 6.70 -6.23 -21.16
C ALA A 120 6.81 -4.82 -20.54
N GLY A 121 7.49 -4.68 -19.40
CA GLY A 121 7.67 -3.42 -18.67
C GLY A 121 6.48 -2.99 -17.79
N ALA A 122 5.36 -3.72 -17.81
CA ALA A 122 4.21 -3.46 -16.93
C ALA A 122 4.47 -3.97 -15.50
N SER A 123 3.80 -3.39 -14.50
CA SER A 123 3.85 -3.87 -13.11
C SER A 123 3.29 -5.31 -13.03
N GLY A 124 4.13 -6.25 -12.62
CA GLY A 124 3.76 -7.67 -12.54
C GLY A 124 3.41 -8.12 -11.13
N LEU A 125 4.19 -7.70 -10.14
CA LEU A 125 3.99 -8.07 -8.74
C LEU A 125 4.54 -6.97 -7.82
N ASP A 126 3.75 -6.59 -6.82
CA ASP A 126 4.12 -5.62 -5.79
C ASP A 126 4.03 -6.22 -4.39
N LEU A 127 5.06 -6.01 -3.58
CA LEU A 127 5.15 -6.48 -2.20
C LEU A 127 5.41 -5.27 -1.29
N ALA A 128 4.60 -5.06 -0.27
CA ALA A 128 4.73 -3.93 0.64
C ALA A 128 5.32 -4.37 1.97
N ARG A 129 6.40 -3.70 2.44
CA ARG A 129 6.99 -3.92 3.77
C ARG A 129 6.05 -3.44 4.87
N SER A 130 5.05 -4.25 5.21
CA SER A 130 3.98 -3.87 6.13
C SER A 130 3.40 -5.07 6.87
N GLY A 131 2.70 -4.80 7.98
CA GLY A 131 2.06 -5.83 8.79
C GLY A 131 3.02 -6.64 9.68
N PRO A 132 2.53 -7.77 10.24
CA PRO A 132 3.23 -8.53 11.26
C PRO A 132 4.47 -9.29 10.75
N GLN A 133 4.53 -9.58 9.44
CA GLN A 133 5.66 -10.31 8.84
C GLN A 133 6.63 -9.41 8.07
N LYS A 134 6.61 -8.08 8.30
CA LYS A 134 7.45 -7.11 7.57
C LYS A 134 8.95 -7.47 7.51
N GLU A 135 9.48 -8.10 8.56
CA GLU A 135 10.90 -8.51 8.62
C GLU A 135 11.23 -9.72 7.72
N LYS A 136 10.22 -10.48 7.29
CA LYS A 136 10.39 -11.62 6.39
C LYS A 136 10.39 -11.22 4.91
N LEU A 137 10.17 -9.93 4.61
CA LEU A 137 10.07 -9.46 3.23
C LEU A 137 11.34 -9.79 2.45
N ASP A 138 12.52 -9.47 3.00
CA ASP A 138 13.79 -9.65 2.30
C ASP A 138 14.07 -11.13 1.99
N THR A 139 13.80 -12.02 2.95
CA THR A 139 13.93 -13.47 2.75
C THR A 139 12.95 -14.01 1.70
N PHE A 140 11.72 -13.48 1.68
CA PHE A 140 10.72 -13.84 0.68
C PHE A 140 11.12 -13.36 -0.71
N VAL A 141 11.59 -12.11 -0.83
CA VAL A 141 12.09 -11.52 -2.08
C VAL A 141 13.28 -12.29 -2.63
N ALA A 142 14.24 -12.67 -1.79
CA ALA A 142 15.37 -13.51 -2.20
C ALA A 142 14.92 -14.88 -2.74
N SER A 143 13.94 -15.51 -2.07
CA SER A 143 13.38 -16.79 -2.52
C SER A 143 12.63 -16.65 -3.85
N LEU A 144 11.88 -15.57 -4.01
CA LEU A 144 11.15 -15.24 -5.22
C LEU A 144 12.10 -15.03 -6.42
N ILE A 145 13.18 -14.26 -6.25
CA ILE A 145 14.19 -14.03 -7.30
C ILE A 145 14.79 -15.35 -7.76
N ARG A 146 15.17 -16.23 -6.83
CA ARG A 146 15.71 -17.55 -7.16
C ARG A 146 14.72 -18.38 -7.98
N GLN A 147 13.44 -18.36 -7.64
CA GLN A 147 12.41 -19.08 -8.38
C GLN A 147 12.14 -18.47 -9.76
N ILE A 148 12.22 -17.14 -9.91
CA ILE A 148 12.13 -16.47 -11.22
C ILE A 148 13.30 -16.91 -12.13
N GLU A 149 14.52 -16.94 -11.60
CA GLU A 149 15.70 -17.42 -12.33
C GLU A 149 15.56 -18.88 -12.78
N GLU A 150 15.14 -19.77 -11.87
CA GLU A 150 14.89 -21.19 -12.17
C GLU A 150 13.80 -21.35 -13.24
N SER A 151 12.70 -20.59 -13.13
CA SER A 151 11.60 -20.62 -14.10
C SER A 151 12.02 -20.14 -15.48
N ASN A 152 12.81 -19.07 -15.55
CA ASN A 152 13.32 -18.51 -16.82
C ASN A 152 14.37 -19.40 -17.48
N ARG A 153 15.18 -20.15 -16.70
CA ARG A 153 16.16 -21.11 -17.25
C ARG A 153 15.50 -22.32 -17.90
N ASN A 154 14.37 -22.76 -17.35
CA ASN A 154 13.64 -23.92 -17.83
C ASN A 154 12.72 -23.61 -19.02
N ASP A 155 12.76 -22.40 -19.58
CA ASP A 155 11.97 -22.03 -20.75
C ASP A 155 12.74 -22.35 -22.05
N PRO A 156 12.36 -23.39 -22.80
CA PRO A 156 13.06 -23.80 -24.02
C PRO A 156 12.87 -22.85 -25.20
N ALA A 157 12.12 -21.75 -25.01
CA ALA A 157 11.78 -20.79 -26.06
C ALA A 157 12.80 -19.65 -26.25
N LYS A 158 14.00 -19.76 -25.64
CA LYS A 158 15.15 -18.87 -25.87
C LYS A 158 16.32 -19.62 -26.50
#